data_AF-A0A6S7BWU2-F1
#
_entry.id   AF-A0A6S7BWU2-F1
#
_cell.length_a   1.000
_cell.length_b   1.000
_cell.length_c   1.000
_cell.angle_alpha   90.00
_cell.angle_beta   90.00
_cell.angle_gamma   90.00
#
_symmetry.space_group_name_H-M   'P 1'
#
loop_
_entity.id
_entity.type
_entity.pdbx_description
1 polymer ?
#
loop_
_entity_poly.entity_id
_entity_poly.type
_entity_poly.pdbx_seq_one_letter_code
_entity_poly.pdbx_strand_id
1 'polypeptide(L)'
;MSRIGRSIARFANACVKLLPPATPAPADAPARSERPREHAAVSSPWRIYRIYARPGHLLLRDEHGRILDLGVMKGAEPNLTYRLFARGLQGRGFATRTLLLDDIAQRIESGEVGNELLKLPLWTQPLGADLDRGTHTDVSMKLRR
;
A
#
# COMPACT_ATOMS: atom_id res chain seq x y z
N MET A 1 -14.31 -1.30 32.88
CA MET A 1 -13.38 -0.15 32.76
C MET A 1 -12.01 -0.70 32.38
N SER A 2 -11.56 -0.50 31.12
CA SER A 2 -10.37 0.31 30.71
C SER A 2 -9.08 -0.03 31.48
N ARG A 3 -7.89 -0.25 30.91
CA ARG A 3 -7.25 -0.08 29.58
C ARG A 3 -5.94 -0.88 29.66
N ILE A 4 -5.51 -1.57 28.60
CA ILE A 4 -4.07 -1.81 28.38
C ILE A 4 -3.81 -1.60 26.89
N GLY A 5 -3.39 -0.39 26.55
CA GLY A 5 -2.92 -0.03 25.21
C GLY A 5 -1.57 -0.68 24.96
N ARG A 6 -1.48 -1.45 23.86
CA ARG A 6 -0.22 -2.03 23.39
C ARG A 6 0.47 -1.00 22.49
N SER A 7 1.54 -0.44 23.01
CA SER A 7 2.52 0.36 22.29
C SER A 7 3.31 -0.55 21.35
N ILE A 8 3.19 -0.35 20.03
CA ILE A 8 4.08 -0.96 19.04
C ILE A 8 4.87 0.19 18.43
N ALA A 9 6.04 0.46 19.00
CA ALA A 9 6.99 1.41 18.46
C ALA A 9 8.37 0.75 18.40
N ARG A 10 8.95 0.78 17.19
CA ARG A 10 10.37 0.56 16.84
C ARG A 10 10.87 -0.88 16.82
N PHE A 11 10.78 -1.51 15.64
CA PHE A 11 11.75 -2.53 15.22
C PHE A 11 11.90 -2.52 13.68
N ALA A 12 12.76 -1.63 13.17
CA ALA A 12 13.28 -1.75 11.81
C ALA A 12 14.51 -0.85 11.62
N ASN A 13 15.64 -1.16 12.25
CA ASN A 13 16.94 -0.75 11.71
C ASN A 13 18.10 -1.56 12.31
N ALA A 14 18.32 -2.78 11.83
CA ALA A 14 19.55 -3.53 12.13
C ALA A 14 19.79 -4.70 11.16
N CYS A 15 19.77 -4.47 9.85
CA CYS A 15 20.24 -5.47 8.86
C CYS A 15 20.93 -4.80 7.65
N VAL A 16 21.80 -3.80 7.89
CA VAL A 16 22.58 -3.14 6.80
C VAL A 16 24.11 -3.26 7.00
N LYS A 17 24.60 -4.06 7.95
CA LYS A 17 26.05 -4.22 8.13
C LYS A 17 26.46 -5.69 8.25
N LEU A 18 26.43 -6.41 7.14
CA LEU A 18 27.25 -7.59 6.89
C LEU A 18 27.19 -7.94 5.39
N LEU A 19 27.76 -7.07 4.55
CA LEU A 19 28.20 -7.48 3.22
C LEU A 19 29.68 -7.85 3.32
N PRO A 20 30.08 -9.08 2.93
CA PRO A 20 31.49 -9.45 2.86
C PRO A 20 32.18 -8.72 1.67
N PRO A 21 33.48 -8.40 1.78
CA PRO A 21 34.24 -7.77 0.71
C PRO A 21 34.43 -8.71 -0.49
N ALA A 22 34.30 -8.16 -1.70
CA ALA A 22 34.42 -8.88 -2.96
C ALA A 22 35.88 -9.28 -3.27
N THR A 23 36.09 -10.56 -3.54
CA THR A 23 37.34 -11.10 -4.12
C THR A 23 37.25 -11.02 -5.66
N PRO A 24 38.28 -10.58 -6.39
CA PRO A 24 38.23 -10.49 -7.85
C PRO A 24 38.22 -11.89 -8.50
N ALA A 25 37.40 -12.04 -9.54
CA ALA A 25 37.22 -13.27 -10.30
C ALA A 25 38.35 -13.49 -11.33
N PRO A 26 38.81 -14.73 -11.58
CA PRO A 26 39.60 -15.04 -12.76
C PRO A 26 38.71 -15.10 -14.02
N ALA A 27 39.27 -14.63 -15.13
CA ALA A 27 38.68 -14.67 -16.46
C ALA A 27 38.52 -16.11 -16.98
N ASP A 28 37.63 -16.26 -17.96
CA ASP A 28 37.31 -17.46 -18.76
C ASP A 28 36.17 -18.37 -18.24
N ALA A 29 34.94 -18.01 -18.62
CA ALA A 29 33.87 -18.97 -18.81
C ALA A 29 32.96 -18.56 -19.99
N PRO A 30 32.59 -19.48 -20.91
CA PRO A 30 31.84 -19.16 -22.12
C PRO A 30 30.38 -18.80 -21.82
N ALA A 31 29.84 -17.89 -22.65
CA ALA A 31 28.49 -17.33 -22.57
C ALA A 31 27.40 -18.42 -22.56
N ARG A 32 26.95 -18.79 -21.34
CA ARG A 32 25.71 -19.54 -21.13
C ARG A 32 24.56 -18.57 -21.40
N SER A 33 23.74 -18.86 -22.40
CA SER A 33 22.50 -18.11 -22.64
C SER A 33 21.66 -18.08 -21.36
N GLU A 34 21.58 -16.92 -20.71
CA GLU A 34 20.64 -16.67 -19.63
C GLU A 34 19.23 -16.67 -20.22
N ARG A 35 18.61 -17.85 -20.22
CA ARG A 35 17.14 -17.90 -20.15
C ARG A 35 16.76 -17.08 -18.90
N PRO A 36 15.76 -16.18 -18.97
CA PRO A 36 15.30 -15.46 -17.80
C PRO A 36 15.01 -16.50 -16.73
N ARG A 37 15.76 -16.45 -15.62
CA ARG A 37 15.42 -17.21 -14.43
C ARG A 37 14.05 -16.70 -14.02
N GLU A 38 13.01 -17.45 -14.38
CA GLU A 38 11.72 -17.40 -13.71
C GLU A 38 12.01 -17.82 -12.27
N HIS A 39 12.38 -16.83 -11.47
CA HIS A 39 12.45 -16.99 -10.04
C HIS A 39 11.00 -17.30 -9.65
N ALA A 40 10.73 -18.57 -9.40
CA ALA A 40 9.71 -19.01 -8.45
C ALA A 40 10.11 -18.54 -7.03
N ALA A 41 10.53 -17.27 -6.91
CA ALA A 41 10.72 -16.56 -5.68
C ALA A 41 9.33 -16.52 -5.07
N VAL A 42 9.17 -17.32 -4.01
CA VAL A 42 8.14 -17.23 -2.97
C VAL A 42 7.20 -16.07 -3.26
N SER A 43 6.09 -16.34 -3.95
CA SER A 43 5.06 -15.34 -4.13
C SER A 43 4.57 -15.02 -2.71
N SER A 44 5.10 -13.97 -2.10
CA SER A 44 4.66 -13.57 -0.78
C SER A 44 3.17 -13.32 -0.90
N PRO A 45 2.34 -13.86 0.01
CA PRO A 45 0.91 -13.58 -0.02
C PRO A 45 0.63 -12.11 0.35
N TRP A 46 1.66 -11.37 0.79
CA TRP A 46 1.58 -9.99 1.19
C TRP A 46 1.75 -9.07 -0.02
N ARG A 47 0.85 -8.09 -0.09
CA ARG A 47 0.82 -7.03 -1.09
C ARG A 47 0.86 -5.69 -0.36
N ILE A 48 1.70 -4.80 -0.84
CA ILE A 48 1.81 -3.44 -0.30
C ILE A 48 1.07 -2.53 -1.25
N TYR A 49 0.15 -1.74 -0.71
CA TYR A 49 -0.55 -0.71 -1.42
C TYR A 49 -0.33 0.64 -0.76
N ARG A 50 -0.45 1.72 -1.54
CA ARG A 50 -0.44 3.08 -1.03
C ARG A 50 -1.78 3.74 -1.29
N ILE A 51 -2.40 4.28 -0.25
CA ILE A 51 -3.69 4.98 -0.35
C ILE A 51 -3.42 6.48 -0.35
N TYR A 52 -4.04 7.22 -1.26
CA TYR A 52 -3.95 8.66 -1.34
C TYR A 52 -5.31 9.30 -1.07
N ALA A 53 -5.31 10.35 -0.24
CA ALA A 53 -6.46 11.22 -0.06
C ALA A 53 -6.35 12.45 -0.97
N ARG A 54 -7.21 12.54 -1.97
CA ARG A 54 -7.34 13.71 -2.85
C ARG A 54 -8.69 14.38 -2.62
N PRO A 55 -8.82 15.70 -2.86
CA PRO A 55 -10.13 16.34 -2.85
C PRO A 55 -11.10 15.58 -3.76
N GLY A 56 -12.20 15.07 -3.19
CA GLY A 56 -13.21 14.29 -3.91
C GLY A 56 -12.93 12.79 -4.07
N HIS A 57 -11.67 12.34 -3.96
CA HIS A 57 -11.27 11.00 -4.41
C HIS A 57 -10.31 10.30 -3.43
N LEU A 58 -10.46 8.99 -3.34
CA LEU A 58 -9.53 8.08 -2.68
C LEU A 58 -8.93 7.19 -3.76
N LEU A 59 -7.60 7.17 -3.81
CA LEU A 59 -6.87 6.42 -4.82
C LEU A 59 -6.00 5.37 -4.15
N LEU A 60 -5.77 4.26 -4.84
CA LEU A 60 -4.91 3.18 -4.39
C LEU A 60 -3.83 2.94 -5.44
N ARG A 61 -2.56 2.96 -5.05
CA ARG A 61 -1.45 2.46 -5.88
C ARG A 61 -1.15 1.02 -5.52
N ASP A 62 -1.15 0.15 -6.52
CA ASP A 62 -0.72 -1.23 -6.38
C ASP A 62 0.80 -1.39 -6.44
N GLU A 63 1.25 -2.63 -6.24
CA GLU A 63 2.67 -3.00 -6.30
C GLU A 63 3.29 -2.80 -7.70
N HIS A 64 2.47 -2.73 -8.74
CA HIS A 64 2.89 -2.50 -10.12
C HIS A 64 2.89 -1.00 -10.49
N GLY A 65 2.58 -0.12 -9.52
CA GLY A 65 2.49 1.32 -9.74
C GLY A 65 1.20 1.77 -10.45
N ARG A 66 0.22 0.89 -10.64
CA ARG A 66 -1.09 1.24 -11.22
C ARG A 66 -1.92 1.96 -10.18
N ILE A 67 -2.66 2.96 -10.63
CA ILE A 67 -3.54 3.73 -9.77
C ILE A 67 -4.97 3.28 -10.01
N LEU A 68 -5.62 2.86 -8.94
CA LEU A 68 -6.98 2.33 -8.92
C LEU A 68 -7.88 3.30 -8.16
N ASP A 69 -9.13 3.39 -8.58
CA ASP A 69 -10.13 4.21 -7.89
C ASP A 69 -10.67 3.43 -6.68
N LEU A 70 -10.26 3.84 -5.48
CA LEU A 70 -10.66 3.19 -4.25
C LEU A 70 -12.04 3.66 -3.77
N GLY A 71 -12.40 4.91 -4.07
CA GLY A 71 -13.63 5.51 -3.59
C GLY A 71 -13.62 7.02 -3.60
N VAL A 72 -14.56 7.60 -2.85
CA VAL A 72 -14.77 9.03 -2.77
C VAL A 72 -14.61 9.54 -1.35
N MET A 73 -14.02 10.72 -1.23
CA MET A 73 -13.95 11.48 0.02
C MET A 73 -14.76 12.77 -0.14
N LYS A 74 -15.62 13.06 0.84
CA LYS A 74 -16.49 14.26 0.86
C LYS A 74 -16.35 15.01 2.17
N GLY A 75 -16.69 16.30 2.11
CA GLY A 75 -16.60 17.21 3.25
C GLY A 75 -15.28 17.97 3.28
N ALA A 76 -15.11 18.75 4.32
CA ALA A 76 -13.90 19.48 4.64
C ALA A 76 -13.50 19.17 6.08
N GLU A 77 -12.21 19.30 6.40
CA GLU A 77 -11.75 19.17 7.79
C GLU A 77 -12.45 20.25 8.65
N PRO A 78 -12.98 19.90 9.84
CA PRO A 78 -12.83 18.66 10.59
C PRO A 78 -13.97 17.63 10.45
N ASN A 79 -14.78 17.69 9.39
CA ASN A 79 -15.92 16.79 9.16
C ASN A 79 -15.79 16.07 7.81
N LEU A 80 -14.76 15.23 7.69
CA LEU A 80 -14.56 14.40 6.51
C LEU A 80 -15.38 13.12 6.59
N THR A 81 -15.76 12.64 5.42
CA THR A 81 -16.49 11.39 5.20
C THR A 81 -15.90 10.67 4.00
N TYR A 82 -15.97 9.36 3.98
CA TYR A 82 -15.60 8.58 2.80
C TYR A 82 -16.62 7.49 2.49
N ARG A 83 -16.56 7.02 1.25
CA ARG A 83 -17.22 5.80 0.79
C ARG A 83 -16.26 5.06 -0.14
N LEU A 84 -15.93 3.82 0.20
CA LEU A 84 -15.15 2.92 -0.63
C LEU A 84 -16.07 2.23 -1.63
N PHE A 85 -15.58 2.03 -2.85
CA PHE A 85 -16.29 1.22 -3.84
C PHE A 85 -16.21 -0.27 -3.50
N ALA A 86 -15.11 -0.69 -2.89
CA ALA A 86 -14.98 -2.02 -2.35
C ALA A 86 -15.93 -2.21 -1.15
N ARG A 87 -16.86 -3.18 -1.28
CA ARG A 87 -17.89 -3.53 -0.28
C ARG A 87 -18.83 -2.41 0.18
N GLY A 88 -18.79 -1.22 -0.44
CA GLY A 88 -19.62 -0.09 -0.04
C GLY A 88 -19.36 0.42 1.38
N LEU A 89 -18.16 0.18 1.92
CA LEU A 89 -17.78 0.65 3.24
C LEU A 89 -17.81 2.18 3.30
N GLN A 90 -18.24 2.73 4.43
CA GLN A 90 -18.32 4.16 4.65
C GLN A 90 -17.87 4.52 6.06
N GLY A 91 -17.23 5.68 6.17
CA GLY A 91 -16.86 6.28 7.45
C GLY A 91 -17.20 7.76 7.45
N ARG A 92 -17.45 8.32 8.64
CA ARG A 92 -17.92 9.71 8.81
C ARG A 92 -17.34 10.35 10.06
N GLY A 93 -17.18 11.67 10.03
CA GLY A 93 -16.79 12.46 11.21
C GLY A 93 -15.28 12.50 11.47
N PHE A 94 -14.46 12.39 10.42
CA PHE A 94 -13.00 12.43 10.59
C PHE A 94 -12.49 13.87 10.61
N ALA A 95 -11.72 14.18 11.65
CA ALA A 95 -11.14 15.52 11.86
C ALA A 95 -10.06 15.88 10.84
N THR A 96 -9.30 14.89 10.34
CA THR A 96 -8.21 15.12 9.38
C THR A 96 -8.20 14.02 8.32
N ARG A 97 -7.61 14.32 7.15
CA ARG A 97 -7.39 13.32 6.09
C ARG A 97 -6.57 12.13 6.57
N THR A 98 -5.59 12.35 7.46
CA THR A 98 -4.77 11.27 8.01
C THR A 98 -5.60 10.30 8.83
N LEU A 99 -6.46 10.78 9.74
CA LEU A 99 -7.32 9.91 10.55
C LEU A 99 -8.31 9.11 9.68
N LEU A 100 -8.78 9.72 8.59
CA LEU A 100 -9.61 9.05 7.61
C LEU A 100 -8.85 7.93 6.90
N LEU A 101 -7.61 8.19 6.48
CA LEU A 101 -6.77 7.19 5.83
C LEU A 101 -6.38 6.06 6.79
N ASP A 102 -6.12 6.36 8.06
CA ASP A 102 -5.80 5.37 9.09
C ASP A 102 -6.97 4.39 9.31
N ASP A 103 -8.21 4.87 9.35
CA ASP A 103 -9.41 4.02 9.45
C ASP A 103 -9.56 3.11 8.21
N ILE A 104 -9.31 3.65 7.02
CA ILE A 104 -9.34 2.85 5.78
C ILE A 104 -8.25 1.79 5.79
N ALA A 105 -7.01 2.15 6.15
CA ALA A 105 -5.89 1.23 6.26
C ALA A 105 -6.22 0.10 7.23
N GLN A 106 -6.73 0.44 8.42
CA GLN A 106 -7.12 -0.55 9.43
C GLN A 106 -8.18 -1.53 8.91
N ARG A 107 -9.17 -1.08 8.12
CA ARG A 107 -10.20 -1.95 7.51
C ARG A 107 -9.65 -2.85 6.40
N ILE A 108 -8.66 -2.37 5.66
CA ILE A 108 -8.00 -3.20 4.65
C ILE A 108 -7.15 -4.28 5.35
N GLU A 109 -6.39 -3.90 6.38
CA GLU A 109 -5.56 -4.80 7.18
C GLU A 109 -6.38 -5.82 7.97
N SER A 110 -7.57 -5.45 8.46
CA SER A 110 -8.52 -6.38 9.10
C SER A 110 -9.09 -7.42 8.11
N GLY A 111 -8.88 -7.22 6.81
CA GLY A 111 -9.35 -8.10 5.75
C GLY A 111 -10.81 -7.85 5.35
N GLU A 112 -11.44 -6.75 5.78
CA GLU A 112 -12.80 -6.41 5.36
C GLU A 112 -12.90 -6.18 3.84
N VAL A 113 -11.81 -5.72 3.21
CA VAL A 113 -11.76 -5.29 1.79
C VAL A 113 -11.02 -6.26 0.86
N GLY A 114 -10.35 -7.28 1.42
CA GLY A 114 -9.51 -8.29 0.77
C GLY A 114 -9.51 -8.37 -0.77
N ASN A 115 -10.31 -9.28 -1.33
CA ASN A 115 -10.31 -9.55 -2.78
C ASN A 115 -11.03 -8.48 -3.61
N GLU A 116 -11.78 -7.58 -2.98
CA GLU A 116 -12.51 -6.51 -3.69
C GLU A 116 -11.56 -5.40 -4.17
N LEU A 117 -10.41 -5.22 -3.52
CA LEU A 117 -9.36 -4.31 -3.99
C LEU A 117 -8.83 -4.70 -5.38
N LEU A 118 -8.83 -6.00 -5.71
CA LEU A 118 -8.39 -6.50 -7.02
C LEU A 118 -9.37 -6.18 -8.15
N LYS A 119 -10.63 -5.85 -7.81
CA LYS A 119 -11.70 -5.54 -8.77
C LYS A 119 -11.89 -4.04 -8.97
N LEU A 120 -11.08 -3.21 -8.31
CA LEU A 120 -11.19 -1.77 -8.43
C LEU A 120 -10.90 -1.32 -9.87
N PRO A 121 -11.64 -0.34 -10.39
CA PRO A 121 -11.41 0.17 -11.73
C PRO A 121 -10.10 0.95 -11.77
N LEU A 122 -9.43 0.91 -12.93
CA LEU A 122 -8.23 1.71 -13.17
C LEU A 122 -8.60 3.20 -13.23
N TRP A 123 -7.82 4.02 -12.53
CA TRP A 123 -7.94 5.47 -12.61
C TRP A 123 -7.28 5.99 -13.89
N THR A 124 -8.09 6.54 -14.80
CA THR A 124 -7.62 7.01 -16.12
C THR A 124 -7.42 8.52 -16.20
N GLN A 125 -7.83 9.28 -15.18
CA GLN A 125 -7.70 10.74 -15.19
C GLN A 125 -6.27 11.17 -14.86
N PRO A 126 -5.78 12.29 -15.41
CA PRO A 126 -4.43 12.76 -15.16
C PRO A 126 -4.23 13.04 -13.67
N LEU A 127 -3.30 12.30 -13.08
CA LEU A 127 -2.80 12.54 -11.73
C LEU A 127 -1.79 13.67 -11.89
N GLY A 128 -2.18 14.89 -11.51
CA GLY A 128 -1.28 16.06 -11.59
C GLY A 128 0.11 15.76 -11.01
N ALA A 129 1.10 16.57 -11.38
CA ALA A 129 2.55 16.27 -11.33
C ALA A 129 3.16 15.75 -10.01
N ASP A 130 2.41 15.70 -8.91
CA ASP A 130 2.87 15.01 -7.71
C ASP A 130 1.74 14.36 -6.90
N LEU A 131 1.52 13.06 -7.12
CA LEU A 131 0.60 12.26 -6.31
C LEU A 131 1.23 11.93 -4.94
N ASP A 132 2.55 11.72 -4.89
CA ASP A 132 3.28 11.29 -3.71
C ASP A 132 3.55 12.44 -2.71
N ARG A 133 3.43 13.72 -3.12
CA ARG A 133 3.39 14.89 -2.23
C ARG A 133 2.08 15.03 -1.45
N GLY A 134 1.03 14.33 -1.86
CA GLY A 134 -0.27 14.37 -1.18
C GLY A 134 -0.28 13.58 0.14
N THR A 135 -1.34 13.75 0.93
CA THR A 135 -1.58 12.93 2.12
C THR A 135 -1.80 11.47 1.69
N HIS A 136 -0.94 10.58 2.17
CA HIS A 136 -0.99 9.16 1.85
C HIS A 136 -0.69 8.28 3.07
N THR A 137 -1.08 7.01 2.98
CA THR A 137 -0.73 5.97 3.96
C THR A 137 -0.42 4.67 3.22
N ASP A 138 0.50 3.88 3.76
CA ASP A 138 0.89 2.58 3.20
C ASP A 138 0.21 1.47 4.00
N VAL A 139 -0.30 0.46 3.29
CA VAL A 139 -1.06 -0.65 3.86
C VAL A 139 -0.55 -1.96 3.31
N SER A 140 -0.38 -2.93 4.21
CA SER A 140 0.02 -4.29 3.86
C SER A 140 -1.18 -5.24 3.96
N MET A 141 -1.54 -5.88 2.86
CA MET A 141 -2.65 -6.83 2.82
C MET A 141 -2.16 -8.23 2.49
N LYS A 142 -2.65 -9.23 3.23
CA LYS A 142 -2.43 -10.64 2.88
C LYS A 142 -3.55 -11.10 1.94
N LEU A 143 -3.21 -11.41 0.70
CA LEU A 143 -4.11 -12.09 -0.22
C LEU A 143 -4.43 -13.49 0.31
N ARG A 144 -5.71 -13.78 0.51
CA ARG A 144 -6.19 -15.14 0.73
C ARG A 144 -6.33 -15.79 -0.64
N ARG A 145 -5.50 -16.82 -0.89
CA ARG A 145 -5.65 -17.71 -2.05
C ARG A 145 -6.98 -18.44 -1.99
#